data_AF-A0A535PCD0-F1
#
_entry.id   AF-A0A535PCD0-F1
#
_cell.length_a   1.000
_cell.length_b   1.000
_cell.length_c   1.000
_cell.angle_alpha   90.00
_cell.angle_beta   90.00
_cell.angle_gamma   90.00
#
_symmetry.space_group_name_H-M   'P 1'
#
loop_
_entity.id
_entity.type
_entity.pdbx_description
1 polymer ?
#
loop_
_entity_poly.entity_id
_entity_poly.type
_entity_poly.pdbx_seq_one_letter_code
_entity_poly.pdbx_strand_id
1 'polypeptide(L)'
;MAFHAQTAFNELRPHFQERVRRNELLARHSAFGVGGPADVWISLTSKEELLDLVRLCAERRYPLLITGNGTNVLFADSGVRGIVARVALDGYRLEDDGDDT
;
A
#
# COMPACT_ATOMS: atom_id res chain seq x y z
N MET A 1 -20.08 7.84 -1.13
CA MET A 1 -19.79 7.52 0.28
C MET A 1 -18.50 8.24 0.66
N ALA A 2 -18.44 8.82 1.87
CA ALA A 2 -17.26 9.51 2.35
C ALA A 2 -16.26 8.50 2.95
N PHE A 3 -14.99 8.59 2.56
CA PHE A 3 -13.92 7.79 3.15
C PHE A 3 -13.64 8.26 4.59
N HIS A 4 -13.67 7.32 5.55
CA HIS A 4 -13.38 7.58 6.96
C HIS A 4 -12.13 6.81 7.39
N ALA A 5 -11.02 7.52 7.55
CA ALA A 5 -9.71 6.94 7.85
C ALA A 5 -9.70 6.06 9.11
N GLN A 6 -10.43 6.47 10.16
CA GLN A 6 -10.51 5.70 11.42
C GLN A 6 -11.18 4.35 11.21
N THR A 7 -12.24 4.30 10.40
CA THR A 7 -12.98 3.06 10.10
C THR A 7 -12.10 2.11 9.31
N ALA A 8 -11.49 2.60 8.23
CA ALA A 8 -10.58 1.79 7.41
C ALA A 8 -9.39 1.26 8.24
N PHE A 9 -8.80 2.08 9.10
CA PHE A 9 -7.72 1.65 9.99
C PHE A 9 -8.16 0.55 10.97
N ASN A 10 -9.31 0.70 11.61
CA ASN A 10 -9.82 -0.29 12.57
C ASN A 10 -10.15 -1.62 11.89
N GLU A 11 -10.60 -1.60 10.65
CA GLU A 11 -10.88 -2.79 9.84
C GLU A 11 -9.59 -3.51 9.41
N LEU A 12 -8.54 -2.77 9.06
CA LEU A 12 -7.25 -3.33 8.62
C LEU A 12 -6.34 -3.78 9.78
N ARG A 13 -6.36 -3.08 10.92
CA ARG A 13 -5.43 -3.33 12.04
C ARG A 13 -5.38 -4.79 12.54
N PRO A 14 -6.50 -5.53 12.67
CA PRO A 14 -6.45 -6.93 13.10
C PRO A 14 -5.64 -7.84 12.17
N HIS A 15 -5.58 -7.52 10.86
CA HIS A 15 -4.91 -8.33 9.84
C HIS A 15 -3.44 -7.95 9.66
N PHE A 16 -3.12 -6.66 9.81
CA PHE A 16 -1.80 -6.12 9.46
C PHE A 16 -0.98 -5.64 10.66
N GLN A 17 -1.57 -5.53 11.85
CA GLN A 17 -0.90 -5.16 13.10
C GLN A 17 -0.05 -3.88 12.93
N GLU A 18 1.25 -3.92 13.29
CA GLU A 18 2.18 -2.79 13.22
C GLU A 18 2.53 -2.36 11.77
N ARG A 19 2.16 -3.17 10.77
CA ARG A 19 2.36 -2.87 9.34
C ARG A 19 1.27 -1.99 8.76
N VAL A 20 0.23 -1.65 9.52
CA VAL A 20 -0.75 -0.62 9.17
C VAL A 20 -0.67 0.55 10.14
N ARG A 21 -0.63 1.76 9.60
CA ARG A 21 -0.39 3.00 10.36
C ARG A 21 -1.32 4.10 9.87
N ARG A 22 -1.65 5.04 10.76
CA ARG A 22 -2.38 6.26 10.42
C ARG A 22 -1.44 7.45 10.37
N ASN A 23 -1.77 8.41 9.51
CA ASN A 23 -1.04 9.67 9.37
C ASN A 23 0.48 9.43 9.16
N GLU A 24 0.86 8.36 8.46
CA GLU A 24 2.26 8.01 8.22
C GLU A 24 2.84 8.94 7.15
N LEU A 25 3.99 9.54 7.43
CA LEU A 25 4.66 10.45 6.50
C LEU A 25 5.20 9.69 5.29
N LEU A 26 4.70 10.02 4.10
CA LEU A 26 5.09 9.38 2.85
C LEU A 26 6.52 9.72 2.41
N ALA A 27 7.08 10.82 2.91
CA ALA A 27 8.50 11.14 2.79
C ALA A 27 9.44 10.01 3.23
N ARG A 28 9.01 9.13 4.15
CA ARG A 28 9.79 7.98 4.62
C ARG A 28 9.77 6.79 3.64
N HIS A 29 8.91 6.85 2.62
CA HIS A 29 8.57 5.73 1.73
C HIS A 29 8.76 6.08 0.25
N SER A 30 9.47 7.18 -0.06
CA SER A 30 9.79 7.60 -1.42
C SER A 30 11.28 7.91 -1.54
N ALA A 31 11.86 7.68 -2.72
CA ALA A 31 13.28 7.96 -2.96
C ALA A 31 13.59 9.47 -2.95
N PHE A 32 12.60 10.31 -3.28
CA PHE A 32 12.74 11.76 -3.22
C PHE A 32 12.74 12.31 -1.79
N GLY A 33 12.32 11.53 -0.79
CA GLY A 33 12.30 11.98 0.60
C GLY A 33 11.27 13.07 0.90
N VAL A 34 10.27 13.23 0.03
CA VAL A 34 9.18 14.21 0.16
C VAL A 34 7.81 13.52 0.20
N GLY A 35 6.84 14.21 0.79
CA GLY A 35 5.46 13.71 0.92
C GLY A 35 4.87 13.88 2.31
N GLY A 36 3.65 14.43 2.34
CA GLY A 36 2.83 14.55 3.55
C GLY A 36 2.26 13.21 4.04
N PRO A 37 1.31 13.26 5.00
CA PRO A 37 0.76 12.06 5.62
C PRO A 37 -0.20 11.29 4.69
N ALA A 38 -0.14 9.96 4.72
CA ALA A 38 -1.24 9.13 4.26
C ALA A 38 -2.29 8.97 5.37
N ASP A 39 -3.58 9.02 5.02
CA ASP A 39 -4.65 8.74 6.00
C ASP A 39 -4.46 7.35 6.65
N VAL A 40 -4.19 6.35 5.82
CA VAL A 40 -3.78 5.01 6.21
C VAL A 40 -2.62 4.56 5.30
N TRP A 41 -1.54 4.09 5.89
CA TRP A 41 -0.43 3.46 5.19
C TRP A 41 -0.33 2.00 5.59
N ILE A 42 0.02 1.12 4.66
CA ILE A 42 0.12 -0.33 4.89
C ILE A 42 1.29 -0.95 4.12
N SER A 43 2.03 -1.88 4.74
CA SER A 43 3.04 -2.70 4.07
C SER A 43 2.54 -4.13 3.84
N LEU A 44 2.51 -4.56 2.58
CA LEU A 44 2.09 -5.88 2.15
C LEU A 44 3.31 -6.76 1.90
N THR A 45 3.30 -7.97 2.45
CA THR A 45 4.43 -8.91 2.38
C THR A 45 4.07 -10.22 1.68
N SER A 46 2.83 -10.38 1.21
CA SER A 46 2.41 -11.54 0.42
C SER A 46 1.44 -11.15 -0.70
N LYS A 47 1.29 -12.05 -1.68
CA LYS A 47 0.35 -11.87 -2.80
C LYS A 47 -1.08 -11.92 -2.29
N GLU A 48 -1.34 -12.78 -1.32
CA GLU A 48 -2.64 -12.99 -0.69
C GLU A 48 -3.10 -11.70 -0.01
N GLU A 49 -2.21 -11.05 0.75
CA GLU A 49 -2.50 -9.75 1.39
C GLU A 49 -2.87 -8.67 0.38
N LEU A 50 -2.17 -8.62 -0.77
CA LEU A 50 -2.48 -7.67 -1.83
C LEU A 50 -3.87 -7.93 -2.43
N LEU A 51 -4.19 -9.19 -2.73
CA LEU A 51 -5.48 -9.58 -3.29
C LEU A 51 -6.63 -9.25 -2.33
N ASP A 52 -6.46 -9.58 -1.05
CA ASP A 52 -7.49 -9.35 -0.04
C ASP A 52 -7.68 -7.85 0.23
N LEU A 53 -6.60 -7.06 0.26
CA LEU A 53 -6.70 -5.60 0.37
C LEU A 53 -7.45 -4.98 -0.81
N VAL A 54 -7.13 -5.40 -2.05
CA VAL A 54 -7.79 -4.87 -3.25
C VAL A 54 -9.27 -5.21 -3.26
N ARG A 55 -9.65 -6.45 -2.90
CA ARG A 55 -11.06 -6.86 -2.77
C ARG A 55 -11.79 -6.03 -1.74
N LEU A 56 -11.22 -5.90 -0.53
CA LEU A 56 -11.80 -5.09 0.54
C LEU A 56 -12.00 -3.64 0.10
N CYS A 57 -10.99 -3.02 -0.53
CA CYS A 57 -11.09 -1.64 -0.99
C CYS A 57 -12.14 -1.47 -2.09
N ALA A 58 -12.28 -2.45 -2.99
CA ALA A 58 -13.32 -2.44 -4.01
C ALA A 58 -14.73 -2.54 -3.40
N GLU A 59 -14.95 -3.48 -2.48
CA GLU A 59 -16.23 -3.68 -1.77
C GLU A 59 -16.63 -2.45 -0.95
N ARG A 60 -15.68 -1.89 -0.19
CA ARG A 60 -15.89 -0.71 0.67
C ARG A 60 -15.82 0.62 -0.07
N ARG A 61 -15.38 0.61 -1.34
CA ARG A 61 -15.05 1.80 -2.14
C ARG A 61 -14.03 2.72 -1.44
N TYR A 62 -13.05 2.13 -0.76
CA TYR A 62 -11.95 2.88 -0.19
C TYR A 62 -10.99 3.34 -1.30
N PRO A 63 -10.57 4.63 -1.33
CA PRO A 63 -9.53 5.07 -2.24
C PRO A 63 -8.23 4.34 -1.91
N LEU A 64 -7.61 3.73 -2.92
CA LEU A 64 -6.41 2.91 -2.78
C LEU A 64 -5.34 3.38 -3.76
N LEU A 65 -4.14 3.64 -3.25
CA LEU A 65 -2.92 3.86 -4.04
C LEU A 65 -1.94 2.74 -3.73
N ILE A 66 -1.54 1.98 -4.75
CA ILE A 66 -0.54 0.92 -4.63
C ILE A 66 0.81 1.48 -5.08
N THR A 67 1.86 1.22 -4.30
CA THR A 67 3.24 1.62 -4.59
C THR A 67 4.21 0.49 -4.31
N GLY A 68 5.35 0.47 -5.00
CA GLY A 68 6.54 -0.26 -4.57
C GLY A 68 7.39 0.58 -3.63
N ASN A 69 8.69 0.65 -3.88
CA ASN A 69 9.66 1.43 -3.09
C ASN A 69 9.60 2.96 -3.31
N GLY A 70 8.64 3.47 -4.09
CA GLY A 70 8.47 4.92 -4.29
C GLY A 70 9.63 5.60 -5.03
N THR A 71 10.33 4.89 -5.91
CA THR A 71 11.48 5.42 -6.67
C THR A 71 11.08 6.35 -7.83
N ASN A 72 9.81 6.31 -8.23
CA ASN A 72 9.26 7.14 -9.31
C ASN A 72 7.90 7.76 -8.91
N VAL A 73 7.74 8.09 -7.63
CA VAL A 73 6.52 8.71 -7.11
C VAL A 73 6.88 9.96 -6.33
N LEU A 74 6.25 11.07 -6.69
CA LEU A 74 6.32 12.33 -5.95
C LEU A 74 5.02 12.52 -5.17
N PHE A 75 5.07 12.31 -3.86
CA PHE A 75 3.92 12.57 -2.99
C PHE A 75 3.82 14.06 -2.67
N ALA A 76 2.62 14.62 -2.75
CA ALA A 76 2.38 16.01 -2.38
C ALA A 76 2.57 16.24 -0.87
N ASP A 77 2.93 17.47 -0.48
CA ASP A 77 3.04 17.86 0.94
C ASP A 77 1.70 17.80 1.68
N SER A 78 0.58 17.93 0.96
CA SER A 78 -0.76 17.70 1.51
C SER A 78 -1.04 16.24 1.88
N GLY A 79 -0.17 15.31 1.45
CA GLY A 79 -0.33 13.88 1.69
C GLY A 79 -1.32 13.21 0.74
N VAL A 80 -1.80 12.02 1.13
CA VAL A 80 -2.71 11.19 0.33
C VAL A 80 -3.94 10.81 1.15
N ARG A 81 -5.11 11.15 0.61
CA ARG A 81 -6.41 10.73 1.15
C ARG A 81 -6.72 9.30 0.71
N GLY A 82 -7.04 8.41 1.65
CA GLY A 82 -7.25 6.99 1.40
C GLY A 82 -6.17 6.08 1.96
N ILE A 83 -6.05 4.88 1.38
CA ILE A 83 -5.08 3.86 1.77
C ILE A 83 -3.89 3.91 0.79
N VAL A 84 -2.68 4.04 1.31
CA VAL A 84 -1.43 3.86 0.55
C VAL A 84 -0.83 2.52 0.92
N ALA A 85 -0.76 1.61 -0.05
CA ALA A 85 -0.26 0.24 0.13
C ALA A 85 1.09 0.04 -0.55
N ARG A 86 2.12 -0.23 0.25
CA ARG A 86 3.44 -0.61 -0.23
C ARG A 86 3.50 -2.12 -0.44
N VAL A 87 3.80 -2.55 -1.67
CA VAL A 87 4.13 -3.94 -1.99
C VAL A 87 5.61 -4.17 -1.66
N ALA A 88 5.87 -5.00 -0.65
CA ALA A 88 7.19 -5.38 -0.17
C ALA A 88 7.38 -6.91 -0.31
N LEU A 89 7.12 -7.42 -1.51
CA LEU A 89 7.39 -8.81 -1.90
C LEU A 89 8.86 -8.95 -2.29
N ASP A 90 9.52 -10.00 -1.82
CA ASP A 90 10.93 -10.32 -2.10
C ASP A 90 11.12 -11.67 -2.82
N GLY A 91 10.08 -12.47 -2.92
CA GLY A 91 10.10 -13.76 -3.61
C GLY A 91 10.07 -13.62 -5.14
N TYR A 92 10.93 -14.39 -5.81
CA TYR A 92 10.91 -14.59 -7.26
C TYR A 92 11.11 -16.07 -7.58
N ARG A 93 10.57 -16.51 -8.72
CA ARG A 93 10.79 -17.84 -9.28
C ARG A 93 11.28 -17.65 -10.72
N LEU A 94 12.34 -18.37 -11.07
CA LEU A 94 12.78 -18.48 -12.45
C LEU A 94 12.04 -19.67 -13.05
N GLU A 95 11.33 -19.42 -14.14
CA GLU A 95 10.71 -20.45 -14.97
C GLU A 95 11.50 -20.45 -16.28
N ASP A 96 12.01 -21.62 -16.67
CA ASP A 96 12.74 -21.78 -17.92
C ASP A 96 11.71 -22.01 -19.01
N ASP A 97 11.52 -21.03 -19.89
CA ASP A 97 10.55 -21.09 -20.98
C ASP A 97 11.02 -21.99 -22.14
N GLY A 98 12.14 -22.71 -21.96
CA GLY A 98 12.55 -23.82 -22.83
C GLY A 98 12.54 -23.44 -24.31
N ASP A 99 13.37 -22.46 -24.70
CA ASP A 99 13.66 -22.24 -26.11
C ASP A 99 14.68 -23.32 -26.53
N ASP A 100 14.16 -24.51 -26.82
CA ASP A 100 14.88 -25.62 -27.47
C ASP A 100 15.32 -25.10 -28.86
N THR A 101 16.50 -24.49 -28.93
CA THR A 101 17.23 -24.23 -30.18
C THR A 101 17.66 -25.52 -30.86
#